data_AF-B4L399-F1
#
_entry.id   AF-B4L399-F1
#
_cell.length_a   1.000
_cell.length_b   1.000
_cell.length_c   1.000
_cell.angle_alpha   90.00
_cell.angle_beta   90.00
_cell.angle_gamma   90.00
#
_symmetry.space_group_name_H-M   'P 1'
#
loop_
_entity.id
_entity.type
_entity.pdbx_description
1 polymer ?
#
loop_
_entity_poly.entity_id
_entity_poly.type
_entity_poly.pdbx_seq_one_letter_code
_entity_poly.pdbx_strand_id
1 'polypeptide(L)'
;MFVAKILLICAAVALVSGNPQTLGAPRQLSGADLEQSKRTLQESLTKLAAGEGPNYRISKILSASHQVVAGSLDRYTVELIDSNGQTKVCDVKIWSRTWLPNGIEVTFECPNEEPLVRKHNP
;
A
#
# COMPACT_ATOMS: atom_id res chain seq x y z
N MET A 1 -37.53 -56.35 13.65
CA MET A 1 -36.05 -56.35 13.80
C MET A 1 -35.52 -56.35 12.38
N PHE A 2 -35.00 -55.26 11.82
CA PHE A 2 -33.64 -54.77 12.04
C PHE A 2 -33.57 -53.25 11.80
N VAL A 3 -33.12 -52.55 12.83
CA VAL A 3 -32.80 -51.12 12.82
C VAL A 3 -31.33 -51.01 12.40
N ALA A 4 -31.04 -50.43 11.23
CA ALA A 4 -29.66 -50.13 10.83
C ALA A 4 -29.39 -48.63 11.06
N LYS A 5 -28.48 -48.38 12.00
CA LYS A 5 -28.05 -47.08 12.50
C LYS A 5 -26.92 -46.50 11.64
N ILE A 6 -27.11 -45.23 11.25
CA ILE A 6 -26.19 -44.07 11.34
C ILE A 6 -24.69 -44.29 11.04
N LEU A 7 -24.16 -43.51 10.09
CA LEU A 7 -22.84 -42.83 10.11
C LEU A 7 -22.89 -41.72 9.02
N LEU A 8 -23.39 -40.52 9.32
CA LEU A 8 -22.62 -39.37 9.83
C LEU A 8 -21.38 -39.05 8.98
N ILE A 9 -21.62 -38.51 7.78
CA ILE A 9 -20.60 -37.80 7.00
C ILE A 9 -20.87 -36.31 7.19
N CYS A 10 -20.31 -35.73 8.26
CA CYS A 10 -20.14 -34.29 8.35
C CYS A 10 -19.17 -33.89 7.24
N ALA A 11 -19.72 -33.43 6.11
CA ALA A 11 -18.97 -32.68 5.14
C ALA A 11 -18.39 -31.46 5.87
N ALA A 12 -17.10 -31.51 6.18
CA ALA A 12 -16.35 -30.36 6.62
C ALA A 12 -16.37 -29.35 5.47
N VAL A 13 -17.31 -28.41 5.52
CA VAL A 13 -17.22 -27.18 4.73
C VAL A 13 -15.99 -26.47 5.26
N ALA A 14 -14.86 -26.67 4.59
CA ALA A 14 -13.72 -25.79 4.73
C ALA A 14 -14.19 -24.41 4.27
N LEU A 15 -14.59 -23.56 5.22
CA LEU A 15 -14.75 -22.14 4.98
C LEU A 15 -13.36 -21.61 4.62
N VAL A 16 -13.04 -21.62 3.33
CA VAL A 16 -11.97 -20.81 2.78
C VAL A 16 -12.43 -19.38 3.02
N SER A 17 -11.96 -18.79 4.12
CA SER A 17 -12.09 -17.36 4.42
C SER A 17 -11.21 -16.55 3.46
N GLY A 18 -11.47 -16.69 2.17
CA GLY A 18 -10.94 -15.77 1.16
C GLY A 18 -11.64 -14.43 1.38
N ASN A 19 -10.91 -13.43 1.86
CA ASN A 19 -11.42 -12.07 1.91
C ASN A 19 -11.83 -11.69 0.48
N PRO A 20 -13.13 -11.49 0.18
CA PRO A 20 -13.57 -11.26 -1.19
C PRO A 20 -12.87 -10.01 -1.72
N GLN A 21 -12.01 -10.19 -2.72
CA GLN A 21 -11.34 -9.08 -3.39
C GLN A 21 -12.41 -8.37 -4.23
N THR A 22 -12.98 -7.31 -3.68
CA THR A 22 -13.89 -6.43 -4.42
C THR A 22 -13.09 -5.69 -5.49
N LEU A 23 -13.52 -5.78 -6.74
CA LEU A 23 -12.78 -5.18 -7.86
C LEU A 23 -12.81 -3.65 -7.73
N GLY A 24 -11.64 -3.03 -7.66
CA GLY A 24 -11.46 -1.58 -7.67
C GLY A 24 -11.61 -0.86 -6.33
N ALA A 25 -12.04 -1.53 -5.25
CA ALA A 25 -12.03 -0.92 -3.91
C ALA A 25 -10.61 -0.96 -3.31
N PRO A 26 -10.24 -0.01 -2.44
CA PRO A 26 -8.99 -0.09 -1.69
C PRO A 26 -8.93 -1.37 -0.85
N ARG A 27 -7.86 -2.14 -1.00
CA ARG A 27 -7.56 -3.31 -0.18
C ARG A 27 -6.43 -2.96 0.78
N GLN A 28 -6.64 -3.21 2.08
CA GLN A 28 -5.56 -3.10 3.07
C GLN A 28 -4.49 -4.16 2.85
N LEU A 29 -3.23 -3.76 2.95
CA LEU A 29 -2.08 -4.60 2.72
C LEU A 29 -1.55 -5.20 4.02
N SER A 30 -1.08 -6.44 3.96
CA SER A 30 -0.45 -7.15 5.07
C SER A 30 0.55 -8.18 4.56
N GLY A 31 1.41 -8.69 5.45
CA GLY A 31 2.39 -9.73 5.10
C GLY A 31 3.29 -9.33 3.94
N ALA A 32 3.44 -10.22 2.96
CA ALA A 32 4.30 -10.02 1.79
C ALA A 32 3.90 -8.80 0.93
N ASP A 33 2.60 -8.52 0.82
CA ASP A 33 2.11 -7.38 0.03
C ASP A 33 2.52 -6.05 0.65
N LEU A 34 2.47 -5.95 1.98
CA LEU A 34 2.90 -4.76 2.72
C LEU A 34 4.41 -4.54 2.54
N GLU A 35 5.22 -5.60 2.62
CA GLU A 35 6.66 -5.50 2.39
C GLU A 35 7.01 -5.11 0.95
N GLN A 36 6.24 -5.58 -0.03
CA GLN A 36 6.40 -5.14 -1.41
C GLN A 36 6.04 -3.67 -1.58
N SER A 37 4.92 -3.23 -1.01
CA SER A 37 4.49 -1.83 -1.05
C SER A 37 5.48 -0.90 -0.33
N LYS A 38 6.12 -1.37 0.75
CA LYS A 38 7.23 -0.66 1.41
C LYS A 38 8.43 -0.47 0.49
N ARG A 39 8.80 -1.49 -0.30
CA ARG A 39 9.88 -1.37 -1.30
C ARG A 39 9.53 -0.33 -2.36
N THR A 40 8.30 -0.34 -2.86
CA THR A 40 7.80 0.69 -3.81
C THR A 40 7.97 2.10 -3.25
N LEU A 41 7.53 2.34 -1.99
CA LEU A 41 7.70 3.65 -1.36
C LEU A 41 9.18 4.03 -1.20
N GLN A 42 10.02 3.10 -0.75
CA GLN A 42 11.46 3.32 -0.59
C GLN A 42 12.15 3.67 -1.91
N GLU A 43 11.78 3.01 -3.00
CA GLU A 43 12.30 3.27 -4.34
C GLU A 43 11.89 4.66 -4.85
N SER A 44 10.62 5.02 -4.69
CA SER A 44 10.14 6.36 -5.04
C SER A 44 10.86 7.44 -4.25
N LEU A 45 11.03 7.28 -2.93
CA LEU A 45 11.79 8.23 -2.10
C LEU A 45 13.24 8.36 -2.57
N THR A 46 13.88 7.24 -2.91
CA THR A 46 15.27 7.23 -3.40
C THR A 46 15.40 7.97 -4.73
N LYS A 47 14.49 7.71 -5.68
CA LYS A 47 14.46 8.41 -6.98
C LYS A 47 14.23 9.92 -6.80
N LEU A 48 13.32 10.30 -5.91
CA LEU A 48 13.03 11.70 -5.60
C LEU A 48 14.24 12.40 -4.97
N ALA A 49 14.92 11.77 -4.02
CA ALA A 49 16.11 12.33 -3.36
C ALA A 49 17.32 12.49 -4.31
N ALA A 50 17.39 11.69 -5.39
CA ALA A 50 18.41 11.83 -6.43
C ALA A 50 18.15 13.00 -7.41
N GLY A 51 16.93 13.56 -7.40
CA GLY A 51 16.54 14.72 -8.21
C GLY A 51 16.17 15.92 -7.35
N GLU A 52 15.12 16.64 -7.73
CA GLU A 52 14.60 17.83 -7.01
C GLU A 52 13.46 17.46 -6.02
N GLY A 53 13.43 16.22 -5.55
CA GLY A 53 12.44 15.73 -4.61
C GLY A 53 12.87 15.88 -3.14
N PRO A 54 11.95 15.67 -2.18
CA PRO A 54 12.29 15.71 -0.77
C PRO A 54 13.18 14.54 -0.38
N ASN A 55 14.09 14.78 0.57
CA ASN A 55 14.92 13.74 1.16
C ASN A 55 14.25 13.19 2.43
N TYR A 56 13.29 12.28 2.24
CA TYR A 56 12.61 11.59 3.33
C TYR A 56 13.12 10.16 3.48
N ARG A 57 13.12 9.67 4.73
CA ARG A 57 13.38 8.26 5.07
C ARG A 57 12.18 7.66 5.78
N ILE A 58 11.88 6.41 5.49
CA ILE A 58 10.82 5.66 6.19
C ILE A 58 11.32 5.27 7.58
N SER A 59 10.69 5.77 8.64
CA SER A 59 10.85 5.24 9.99
C SER A 59 9.97 4.00 10.18
N LYS A 60 8.66 4.15 9.93
CA LYS A 60 7.69 3.09 10.16
C LYS A 60 6.45 3.27 9.29
N ILE A 61 5.98 2.19 8.66
CA ILE A 61 4.67 2.18 8.00
C ILE A 61 3.62 1.79 9.04
N LEU A 62 2.60 2.64 9.23
CA LEU A 62 1.49 2.40 10.15
C LEU A 62 0.35 1.64 9.46
N SER A 63 0.04 2.01 8.22
CA SER A 63 -0.89 1.27 7.37
C SER A 63 -0.58 1.50 5.90
N ALA A 64 -1.01 0.57 5.04
CA ALA A 64 -0.93 0.74 3.59
C ALA A 64 -2.11 0.06 2.90
N SER A 65 -2.62 0.68 1.85
CA SER A 65 -3.69 0.13 1.01
C SER A 65 -3.34 0.26 -0.47
N HIS A 66 -3.86 -0.67 -1.26
CA HIS A 66 -3.71 -0.68 -2.72
C HIS A 66 -5.07 -0.61 -3.39
N GLN A 67 -5.17 0.14 -4.48
CA GLN A 67 -6.38 0.25 -5.28
C GLN A 67 -6.04 0.29 -6.77
N VAL A 68 -6.73 -0.53 -7.56
CA VAL A 68 -6.66 -0.45 -9.03
C VAL A 68 -7.66 0.59 -9.52
N VAL A 69 -7.19 1.56 -10.30
CA VAL A 69 -7.96 2.66 -10.89
C VAL A 69 -7.56 2.82 -12.36
N ALA A 70 -7.40 4.06 -12.87
CA ALA A 70 -6.55 4.30 -14.04
C ALA A 70 -5.07 4.13 -13.63
N GLY A 71 -4.66 2.88 -13.41
CA GLY A 71 -3.34 2.49 -12.92
C GLY A 71 -3.44 1.82 -11.55
N SER A 72 -2.40 1.97 -10.74
CA SER A 72 -2.43 1.57 -9.34
C SER A 72 -2.21 2.75 -8.41
N LEU A 73 -2.94 2.76 -7.31
CA LEU A 73 -2.83 3.75 -6.27
C LEU A 73 -2.50 3.06 -4.95
N ASP A 74 -1.27 3.26 -4.49
CA ASP A 74 -0.84 2.88 -3.15
C ASP A 74 -1.03 4.09 -2.22
N ARG A 75 -1.65 3.87 -1.07
CA ARG A 75 -1.78 4.88 0.00
C ARG A 75 -1.14 4.36 1.26
N TYR A 76 -0.35 5.19 1.92
CA TYR A 76 0.39 4.88 3.12
C TYR A 76 0.06 5.90 4.19
N THR A 77 -0.18 5.45 5.41
CA THR A 77 0.03 6.29 6.60
C THR A 77 1.38 5.88 7.16
N VAL A 78 2.37 6.78 7.08
CA VAL A 78 3.78 6.45 7.30
C VAL A 78 4.46 7.52 8.13
N GLU A 79 5.28 7.07 9.06
CA GLU A 79 6.19 7.90 9.81
C GLU A 79 7.46 8.13 8.97
N LEU A 80 7.68 9.38 8.57
CA LEU A 80 8.82 9.83 7.78
C LEU A 80 9.79 10.63 8.66
N ILE A 81 11.08 10.46 8.39
CA ILE A 81 12.16 11.29 8.94
C ILE A 81 12.59 12.24 7.83
N ASP A 82 12.58 13.54 8.12
CA ASP A 82 13.02 14.59 7.21
C ASP A 82 14.55 14.81 7.23
N SER A 83 15.03 15.72 6.38
CA SER A 83 16.45 16.05 6.29
C SER A 83 17.05 16.64 7.57
N ASN A 84 16.22 17.19 8.45
CA ASN A 84 16.62 17.73 9.74
C ASN A 84 16.60 16.66 10.84
N GLY A 85 16.24 15.41 10.50
CA GLY A 85 16.07 14.32 11.45
C GLY A 85 14.76 14.38 12.23
N GLN A 86 13.82 15.26 11.86
CA GLN A 86 12.52 15.33 12.52
C GLN A 86 11.58 14.27 11.97
N THR A 87 10.88 13.62 12.89
CA THR A 87 9.92 12.57 12.59
C THR A 87 8.51 13.14 12.52
N LYS A 88 7.76 12.79 11.49
CA LYS A 88 6.35 13.17 11.31
C LYS A 88 5.55 12.04 10.67
N VAL A 89 4.28 11.91 11.03
CA VAL A 89 3.36 10.97 10.38
C VAL A 89 2.69 11.68 9.22
N CYS A 90 2.85 11.17 8.01
CA CYS A 90 2.24 11.71 6.80
C CYS A 90 1.38 10.66 6.10
N ASP A 91 0.38 11.13 5.37
CA ASP A 91 -0.30 10.32 4.36
C ASP A 91 0.44 10.50 3.03
N VAL A 92 0.96 9.39 2.50
CA VAL A 92 1.68 9.38 1.22
C VAL A 92 0.86 8.60 0.21
N LYS A 93 0.72 9.13 -1.00
CA LYS A 93 0.01 8.49 -2.10
C LYS A 93 0.97 8.32 -3.28
N ILE A 94 1.05 7.11 -3.82
CA ILE A 94 1.79 6.83 -5.06
C ILE A 94 0.79 6.39 -6.11
N TRP A 95 0.57 7.25 -7.11
CA TRP A 95 -0.24 6.91 -8.27
C TRP A 95 0.66 6.53 -9.44
N SER A 96 0.66 5.24 -9.76
CA SER A 96 1.50 4.66 -10.79
C SER A 96 0.71 4.47 -12.08
N ARG A 97 1.13 5.18 -13.12
CA ARG A 97 0.63 5.10 -14.51
C ARG A 97 1.81 4.83 -15.43
N THR A 98 2.33 3.61 -15.41
CA THR A 98 3.61 3.24 -16.04
C THR A 98 3.66 3.45 -17.55
N TRP A 99 2.51 3.61 -18.21
CA TRP A 99 2.41 3.95 -19.63
C TRP A 99 2.60 5.45 -19.95
N LEU A 100 2.75 6.31 -18.94
CA LEU A 100 3.00 7.75 -19.12
C LEU A 100 4.46 8.12 -18.80
N PRO A 101 5.05 9.10 -19.53
CA PRO A 101 6.30 9.72 -19.10
C PRO A 101 6.08 10.42 -17.75
N ASN A 102 7.03 10.28 -16.82
CA ASN A 102 6.87 10.71 -15.43
C ASN A 102 5.57 10.18 -14.79
N GLY A 103 5.22 8.93 -15.14
CA GLY A 103 3.95 8.31 -14.79
C GLY A 103 3.79 7.94 -13.31
N ILE A 104 4.83 8.08 -12.49
CA ILE A 104 4.74 7.90 -11.04
C ILE A 104 4.58 9.27 -10.41
N GLU A 105 3.42 9.49 -9.78
CA GLU A 105 3.10 10.70 -9.03
C GLU A 105 3.06 10.36 -7.54
N VAL A 106 3.87 11.06 -6.75
CA VAL A 106 3.99 10.89 -5.29
C VAL A 106 3.47 12.16 -4.63
N THR A 107 2.45 12.01 -3.80
CA THR A 107 1.86 13.10 -3.03
C THR A 107 2.14 12.87 -1.55
N PHE A 108 2.72 13.87 -0.88
CA PHE A 108 2.95 13.87 0.55
C PHE A 108 1.97 14.84 1.22
N GLU A 109 1.14 14.33 2.10
CA GLU A 109 0.21 15.09 2.94
C GLU A 109 0.70 14.97 4.39
N CYS A 110 1.53 15.94 4.80
CA CYS A 110 2.09 16.01 6.15
C CYS A 110 1.34 17.06 7.00
N PRO A 111 1.21 16.87 8.33
CA PRO A 111 0.49 17.80 9.19
C PRO A 111 1.07 19.22 9.16
N ASN A 112 0.21 20.23 9.05
CA ASN A 112 0.57 21.65 9.02
C ASN A 112 1.47 22.07 7.84
N GLU A 113 1.51 21.28 6.77
CA GLU A 113 2.24 21.56 5.54
C GLU A 113 1.29 21.53 4.35
N GLU A 114 1.56 22.33 3.32
CA GLU A 114 0.85 22.23 2.06
C GLU A 114 1.18 20.89 1.37
N PRO A 115 0.21 20.23 0.72
CA PRO A 115 0.47 18.98 0.01
C PRO A 115 1.58 19.11 -1.02
N LEU A 116 2.59 18.25 -0.91
CA LEU A 116 3.74 18.24 -1.81
C LEU A 116 3.55 17.16 -2.88
N VAL A 117 3.44 17.56 -4.15
CA VAL A 117 3.36 16.62 -5.28
C VAL A 117 4.69 16.58 -6.03
N ARG A 118 5.18 15.38 -6.31
CA ARG A 118 6.36 15.14 -7.14
C ARG A 118 6.10 14.03 -8.15
N LYS A 119 6.84 14.05 -9.26
CA LYS A 119 6.74 13.03 -10.30
C LYS A 119 8.11 12.49 -10.65
N HIS A 120 8.18 11.21 -10.99
CA HIS A 120 9.37 10.59 -11.54
C HIS A 120 8.98 9.50 -12.56
N ASN A 121 9.96 9.06 -13.34
CA ASN A 121 9.75 7.93 -14.26
C ASN A 121 9.61 6.61 -13.49
N PRO A 122 8.82 5.65 -14.03
CA PRO A 122 8.66 4.31 -13.46
C PRO A 122 9.97 3.63 -13.05
#